data_AF-A0A1H9N642-F1
#
_entry.id   AF-A0A1H9N642-F1
#
_cell.length_a   1.000
_cell.length_b   1.000
_cell.length_c   1.000
_cell.angle_alpha   90.00
_cell.angle_beta   90.00
_cell.angle_gamma   90.00
#
_symmetry.space_group_name_H-M   'P 1'
#
loop_
_entity.id
_entity.type
_entity.pdbx_description
1 polymer ?
#
loop_
_entity_poly.entity_id
_entity_poly.type
_entity_poly.pdbx_seq_one_letter_code
_entity_poly.pdbx_strand_id
1 'polypeptide(L)'
;METPENQPVRRRNGKQVSFEYKLFVIQQINNGQISLNYASKKYDISKSTIEYWMKKLTNYEQTNKGISKDDEIRKLKSKIKDLEGVKAFQQELIIEFESVTGEELSKKYLPEWLADEIQRKKKKLLN
;
A
#
# COMPACT_ATOMS: atom_id res chain seq x y z
N MET A 1 -33.57 2.72 55.90
CA MET A 1 -33.08 3.60 54.83
C MET A 1 -33.60 3.04 53.52
N GLU A 2 -34.54 3.73 52.90
CA GLU A 2 -35.12 3.34 51.61
C GLU A 2 -34.08 3.56 50.51
N THR A 3 -33.85 2.55 49.68
CA THR A 3 -32.95 2.65 48.51
C THR A 3 -33.56 3.57 47.47
N PRO A 4 -32.85 4.58 46.94
CA PRO A 4 -33.40 5.47 45.94
C PRO A 4 -33.68 4.69 44.64
N GLU A 5 -34.90 4.81 44.12
CA GLU A 5 -35.27 4.28 42.81
C GLU A 5 -34.35 4.87 41.73
N ASN A 6 -33.60 3.99 41.06
CA ASN A 6 -32.78 4.37 39.90
C ASN A 6 -33.71 4.90 38.79
N GLN A 7 -33.58 6.18 38.46
CA GLN A 7 -34.28 6.78 37.32
C GLN A 7 -34.02 5.96 36.05
N PRO A 8 -35.03 5.75 35.18
CA PRO A 8 -34.87 4.96 33.97
C PRO A 8 -33.82 5.61 33.06
N VAL A 9 -32.70 4.90 32.85
CA VAL A 9 -31.65 5.33 31.92
C VAL A 9 -32.28 5.52 30.53
N ARG A 10 -32.24 6.75 30.00
CA ARG A 10 -32.76 7.05 28.67
C ARG A 10 -32.06 6.16 27.64
N ARG A 11 -32.79 5.22 27.05
CA ARG A 11 -32.30 4.42 25.93
C ARG A 11 -32.06 5.35 24.75
N ARG A 12 -30.83 5.36 24.21
CA ARG A 12 -30.52 6.13 23.00
C ARG A 12 -31.18 5.41 21.82
N ASN A 13 -32.22 6.01 21.24
CA ASN A 13 -32.88 5.53 20.02
C ASN A 13 -32.05 5.85 18.77
N GLY A 14 -30.75 5.50 18.81
CA GLY A 14 -29.86 5.69 17.66
C GLY A 14 -30.14 4.66 16.58
N LYS A 15 -29.97 5.05 15.31
CA LYS A 15 -29.98 4.14 14.16
C LYS A 15 -29.01 2.99 14.44
N GLN A 16 -29.53 1.76 14.49
CA GLN A 16 -28.68 0.58 14.63
C GLN A 16 -27.98 0.33 13.29
N VAL A 17 -26.66 0.34 13.33
CA VAL A 17 -25.78 0.22 12.16
C VAL A 17 -24.85 -0.95 12.39
N SER A 18 -24.69 -1.80 11.37
CA SER A 18 -23.83 -2.99 11.46
C SER A 18 -22.38 -2.62 11.71
N PHE A 19 -21.64 -3.53 12.34
CA PHE A 19 -20.22 -3.35 12.62
C PHE A 19 -19.40 -3.16 11.33
N GLU A 20 -19.67 -3.99 10.32
CA GLU A 20 -19.03 -3.91 9.00
C GLU A 20 -19.23 -2.56 8.34
N TYR A 21 -20.44 -2.01 8.43
CA TYR A 21 -20.72 -0.70 7.86
C TYR A 21 -19.92 0.41 8.55
N LYS A 22 -19.76 0.34 9.88
CA LYS A 22 -18.92 1.30 10.62
C LYS A 22 -17.47 1.24 10.14
N LEU A 23 -16.92 0.03 9.98
CA LEU A 23 -15.57 -0.16 9.45
C LEU A 23 -15.43 0.36 8.02
N PHE A 24 -16.41 0.10 7.15
CA PHE A 24 -16.42 0.60 5.79
C PHE A 24 -16.34 2.13 5.74
N VAL A 25 -17.18 2.83 6.52
CA VAL A 25 -17.15 4.30 6.58
C VAL A 25 -15.80 4.81 7.09
N ILE A 26 -15.25 4.19 8.13
CA ILE A 26 -13.93 4.55 8.69
C ILE A 26 -12.82 4.36 7.65
N GLN A 27 -12.81 3.25 6.90
CA GLN A 27 -11.79 2.96 5.89
C GLN A 27 -11.80 3.99 4.75
N GLN A 28 -12.99 4.37 4.28
CA GLN A 28 -13.14 5.40 3.23
C GLN A 28 -12.54 6.74 3.67
N ILE A 29 -12.69 7.09 4.95
CA ILE A 29 -12.12 8.31 5.54
C ILE A 29 -10.60 8.19 5.71
N ASN A 30 -10.13 7.11 6.34
CA ASN A 30 -8.70 6.89 6.61
C ASN A 30 -7.87 6.80 5.33
N ASN A 31 -8.41 6.23 4.25
CA ASN A 31 -7.74 6.14 2.95
C ASN A 31 -7.79 7.46 2.15
N GLY A 32 -8.44 8.50 2.69
CA GLY A 32 -8.59 9.80 2.06
C GLY A 32 -9.53 9.82 0.86
N GLN A 33 -10.38 8.81 0.68
CA GLN A 33 -11.36 8.75 -0.41
C GLN A 33 -12.49 9.75 -0.19
N ILE A 34 -12.87 9.98 1.06
CA ILE A 34 -13.86 10.99 1.46
C ILE A 34 -13.41 11.73 2.71
N SER A 35 -13.77 13.02 2.82
CA SER A 35 -13.58 13.75 4.07
C SER A 35 -14.63 13.36 5.11
N LEU A 36 -14.33 13.55 6.40
CA LEU A 36 -15.29 13.39 7.49
C LEU A 36 -16.57 14.21 7.26
N ASN A 37 -16.41 15.44 6.75
CA ASN A 37 -17.53 16.33 6.42
C ASN A 37 -18.42 15.74 5.32
N TYR A 38 -17.80 15.19 4.27
CA TYR A 38 -18.52 14.57 3.18
C TYR A 38 -19.19 13.25 3.61
N ALA A 39 -18.50 12.43 4.40
CA ALA A 39 -19.05 11.19 4.96
C ALA A 39 -20.29 11.45 5.81
N SER A 40 -20.26 12.49 6.64
CA SER A 40 -21.40 12.89 7.47
C SER A 40 -22.64 13.21 6.65
N LYS A 41 -22.47 13.96 5.54
CA LYS A 41 -23.56 14.29 4.60
C LYS A 41 -24.01 13.07 3.80
N LYS A 42 -23.06 12.27 3.28
CA LYS A 42 -23.33 11.13 2.39
C LYS A 42 -24.11 10.02 3.07
N TYR A 43 -23.76 9.72 4.33
CA TYR A 43 -24.34 8.59 5.06
C TYR A 43 -25.42 9.02 6.07
N ASP A 44 -25.72 10.32 6.16
CA ASP A 44 -26.65 10.90 7.14
C ASP A 44 -26.31 10.49 8.58
N ILE A 45 -25.04 10.69 8.96
CA ILE A 45 -24.51 10.36 10.27
C ILE A 45 -23.78 11.59 10.80
N SER A 46 -24.01 11.96 12.06
CA SER A 46 -23.30 13.10 12.65
C SER A 46 -21.80 12.84 12.70
N LYS A 47 -21.00 13.90 12.48
CA LYS A 47 -19.53 13.83 12.56
C LYS A 47 -19.06 13.24 13.89
N SER A 48 -19.68 13.65 15.00
CA SER A 48 -19.37 13.15 16.34
C SER A 48 -19.60 11.64 16.49
N THR A 49 -20.60 11.08 15.82
CA THR A 49 -20.81 9.62 15.82
C THR A 49 -19.72 8.89 15.04
N ILE A 50 -19.29 9.44 13.90
CA ILE A 50 -18.20 8.87 13.10
C ILE A 50 -16.87 8.98 13.85
N GLU A 51 -16.57 10.12 14.47
CA GLU A 51 -15.39 10.34 15.32
C GLU A 51 -15.37 9.39 16.52
N TYR A 52 -16.54 9.05 17.07
CA TYR A 52 -16.67 8.06 18.13
C TYR A 52 -16.44 6.62 17.63
N TRP A 53 -16.75 6.31 16.36
CA TRP A 53 -16.49 5.01 15.74
C TRP A 53 -15.03 4.81 15.35
N MET A 54 -14.39 5.82 14.72
CA MET A 54 -12.94 6.05 14.86
C MET A 54 -12.63 6.14 16.37
N LYS A 55 -11.44 6.20 16.94
CA LYS A 55 -11.25 6.10 18.42
C LYS A 55 -11.68 4.75 19.07
N LYS A 56 -12.91 4.24 18.88
CA LYS A 56 -13.36 2.95 19.46
C LYS A 56 -13.04 1.74 18.59
N LEU A 57 -13.12 1.88 17.26
CA LEU A 57 -12.96 0.76 16.32
C LEU A 57 -11.64 0.82 15.53
N THR A 58 -10.86 1.87 15.73
CA THR A 58 -9.57 2.03 15.07
C THR A 58 -8.51 1.27 15.88
N ASN A 59 -8.05 0.13 15.37
CA ASN A 59 -7.02 -0.69 16.02
C ASN A 59 -5.64 -0.02 15.92
N TYR A 60 -4.76 -0.25 16.90
CA TYR A 60 -3.37 0.26 16.92
C TYR A 60 -2.58 -0.09 15.64
N GLU A 61 -2.83 -1.26 15.05
CA GLU A 61 -2.23 -1.65 13.77
C GLU A 61 -2.73 -0.82 12.58
N GLN A 62 -3.98 -0.33 12.61
CA GLN A 62 -4.52 0.54 11.54
C GLN A 62 -3.94 1.95 11.63
N THR A 63 -3.60 2.43 12.84
CA THR A 63 -2.84 3.68 13.02
C THR A 63 -1.37 3.52 12.63
N ASN A 64 -0.78 2.33 12.83
CA ASN A 64 0.62 2.03 12.46
C ASN A 64 0.83 1.69 10.98
N LYS A 65 -0.24 1.47 10.20
CA LYS A 65 -0.18 1.40 8.73
C LYS A 65 -0.04 2.77 8.06
N GLY A 66 0.10 3.85 8.84
CA GLY A 66 0.45 5.18 8.35
C GLY A 66 1.90 5.31 7.90
N ILE A 67 2.41 4.38 7.10
CA ILE A 67 3.54 4.71 6.23
C ILE A 67 2.97 5.73 5.26
N SER A 68 3.49 6.95 5.25
CA SER A 68 3.02 7.97 4.31
C SER A 68 3.12 7.39 2.90
N LYS A 69 2.21 7.77 1.99
CA LYS A 69 2.36 7.44 0.57
C LYS A 69 3.75 7.84 0.07
N ASP A 70 4.31 8.93 0.60
CA ASP A 70 5.67 9.37 0.29
C ASP A 70 6.77 8.41 0.78
N ASP A 71 6.57 7.78 1.93
CA ASP A 71 7.51 6.81 2.48
C ASP A 71 7.47 5.50 1.69
N GLU A 72 6.28 5.08 1.27
CA GLU A 72 6.11 3.93 0.39
C GLU A 72 6.73 4.21 -0.98
N ILE A 73 6.50 5.39 -1.56
CA ILE A 73 7.15 5.84 -2.80
C ILE A 73 8.68 5.82 -2.65
N ARG A 74 9.22 6.31 -1.53
CA ARG A 74 10.67 6.30 -1.27
C ARG A 74 11.23 4.88 -1.21
N LYS A 75 10.53 3.98 -0.52
CA LYS A 75 10.93 2.57 -0.41
C LYS A 75 10.89 1.86 -1.76
N LEU A 76 9.84 2.09 -2.56
CA LEU A 76 9.71 1.54 -3.91
C LEU A 76 10.82 2.06 -4.83
N LYS A 77 11.13 3.36 -4.79
CA LYS A 77 12.25 3.95 -5.55
C LYS A 77 13.60 3.34 -5.16
N SER A 78 13.85 3.15 -3.87
CA SER A 78 15.08 2.49 -3.39
C SER A 78 15.18 1.06 -3.94
N LYS A 79 14.08 0.29 -3.85
CA LYS A 79 14.05 -1.09 -4.37
C LYS A 79 14.26 -1.15 -5.88
N ILE A 80 13.70 -0.20 -6.65
CA ILE A 80 13.93 -0.10 -8.09
C ILE A 80 15.42 0.12 -8.39
N LYS A 81 16.07 1.06 -7.68
CA LYS A 81 17.50 1.32 -7.84
C LYS A 81 18.35 0.08 -7.56
N ASP A 82 18.02 -0.67 -6.49
CA ASP A 82 18.75 -1.90 -6.16
C ASP A 82 18.56 -2.98 -7.24
N LEU A 83 17.33 -3.12 -7.75
CA LEU A 83 17.02 -4.06 -8.83
C LEU A 83 17.71 -3.68 -10.16
N GLU A 84 17.82 -2.40 -10.47
CA GLU A 84 18.58 -1.92 -11.63
C GLU A 84 20.06 -2.28 -11.50
N GLY A 85 20.64 -2.17 -10.30
CA GLY A 85 22.01 -2.60 -10.02
C GLY A 85 22.21 -4.11 -10.22
N VAL A 86 21.32 -4.94 -9.68
CA VAL A 86 21.36 -6.39 -9.86
C VAL A 86 21.24 -6.76 -11.34
N LYS A 87 20.32 -6.12 -12.08
CA LYS A 87 20.16 -6.33 -13.51
C LYS A 87 21.44 -6.00 -14.28
N ALA A 88 22.05 -4.84 -14.00
CA ALA A 88 23.26 -4.41 -14.68
C ALA A 88 24.42 -5.41 -14.48
N PHE A 89 24.59 -5.90 -13.25
CA PHE A 89 25.58 -6.91 -12.89
C PHE A 89 25.30 -8.27 -13.55
N GLN A 90 24.05 -8.74 -13.56
CA GLN A 90 23.67 -9.97 -14.25
C GLN A 90 23.97 -9.91 -15.75
N GLN A 91 23.71 -8.77 -16.40
CA GLN A 91 24.05 -8.58 -17.81
C GLN A 91 25.56 -8.63 -18.05
N GLU A 92 26.38 -8.08 -17.14
CA GLU A 92 27.85 -8.19 -17.23
C GLU A 92 28.33 -9.62 -17.13
N LEU A 93 27.82 -10.37 -16.14
CA LEU A 93 28.14 -11.79 -15.98
C LEU A 93 27.74 -12.61 -17.21
N ILE A 94 26.58 -12.34 -17.80
CA ILE A 94 26.16 -13.01 -19.04
C ILE A 94 27.14 -12.70 -20.17
N ILE A 95 27.51 -11.43 -20.36
CA ILE A 95 28.45 -11.03 -21.42
C ILE A 95 29.81 -11.71 -21.23
N GLU A 96 30.32 -11.75 -20.00
CA GLU A 96 31.58 -12.42 -19.67
C GLU A 96 31.49 -13.92 -19.93
N PHE A 97 30.43 -14.58 -19.44
CA PHE A 97 30.18 -15.99 -19.66
C PHE A 97 30.13 -16.35 -21.15
N GLU A 98 29.37 -15.60 -21.96
CA GLU A 98 29.30 -15.82 -23.41
C GLU A 98 30.65 -15.59 -24.08
N SER A 99 31.48 -14.66 -23.57
CA SER A 99 32.80 -14.38 -24.11
C SER A 99 33.80 -15.49 -23.79
N VAL A 100 33.74 -16.06 -22.59
CA VAL A 100 34.61 -17.17 -22.14
C VAL A 100 34.23 -18.48 -22.84
N THR A 101 32.93 -18.76 -22.96
CA THR A 101 32.43 -20.02 -23.53
C THR A 101 32.31 -19.99 -25.05
N GLY A 102 32.16 -18.80 -25.65
CA GLY A 102 31.84 -18.63 -27.06
C GLY A 102 30.38 -18.92 -27.42
N GLU A 103 29.53 -19.28 -26.45
CA GLU A 103 28.12 -19.59 -26.67
C GLU A 103 27.24 -18.37 -26.42
N GLU A 104 26.42 -17.96 -27.40
CA GLU A 104 25.49 -16.84 -27.28
C GLU A 104 24.11 -17.30 -26.77
N LEU A 105 24.04 -17.61 -25.47
CA LEU A 105 22.83 -18.16 -24.86
C LEU A 105 21.72 -17.12 -24.61
N SER A 106 22.09 -15.84 -24.47
CA SER A 106 21.13 -14.76 -24.20
C SER A 106 20.02 -14.68 -25.26
N LYS A 107 20.36 -14.79 -26.54
CA LYS A 107 19.39 -14.80 -27.65
C LYS A 107 18.43 -15.98 -27.64
N LYS A 108 18.86 -17.12 -27.08
CA LYS A 108 18.07 -18.35 -27.08
C LYS A 108 17.06 -18.40 -25.93
N TYR A 109 17.44 -17.90 -24.76
CA TYR A 109 16.65 -18.10 -23.53
C TYR A 109 16.01 -16.82 -22.98
N LEU A 110 16.44 -15.63 -23.40
CA LEU A 110 15.89 -14.37 -22.91
C LEU A 110 14.88 -13.78 -23.90
N PRO A 111 13.93 -12.95 -23.41
CA PRO A 111 13.09 -12.14 -24.28
C PRO A 111 13.94 -11.26 -25.22
N GLU A 112 13.46 -11.07 -26.45
CA GLU A 112 14.16 -10.34 -27.53
C GLU A 112 14.68 -8.96 -27.06
N TRP A 113 13.83 -8.18 -26.40
CA TRP A 113 14.20 -6.84 -25.91
C TRP A 113 15.38 -6.86 -24.92
N LEU A 114 15.50 -7.90 -24.09
CA LEU A 114 16.54 -8.04 -23.07
C LEU A 114 17.82 -8.60 -23.69
N ALA A 115 17.69 -9.56 -24.61
CA ALA A 115 18.80 -10.05 -25.41
C ALA A 115 19.45 -8.90 -26.20
N ASP A 116 18.64 -8.08 -26.87
CA ASP A 116 19.11 -6.90 -27.61
C ASP A 116 19.79 -5.87 -26.70
N GLU A 117 19.29 -5.69 -25.48
CA GLU A 117 19.91 -4.82 -24.48
C GLU A 117 21.31 -5.32 -24.10
N ILE A 118 21.45 -6.63 -23.84
CA ILE A 118 22.73 -7.28 -23.55
C ILE A 118 23.69 -7.14 -24.73
N GLN A 119 23.23 -7.38 -25.96
CA GLN A 119 24.06 -7.24 -27.16
C GLN A 119 24.52 -5.81 -27.40
N ARG A 120 23.66 -4.82 -27.15
CA ARG A 120 24.05 -3.40 -27.19
C ARG A 120 25.11 -3.08 -26.14
N LYS A 121 24.96 -3.61 -24.91
CA LYS A 121 25.95 -3.44 -23.83
C LYS A 121 27.29 -4.11 -24.18
N LYS A 122 27.27 -5.33 -24.72
CA LYS A 122 28.45 -6.06 -25.21
C LYS A 122 29.22 -5.27 -26.26
N LYS A 123 28.53 -4.72 -27.27
CA LYS A 123 29.15 -3.87 -28.31
C LYS A 123 29.81 -2.61 -27.74
N LYS A 124 29.21 -1.98 -26.72
CA LYS A 124 29.78 -0.79 -26.06
C LYS A 124 31.05 -1.08 -25.26
N LEU A 125 31.25 -2.32 -24.80
CA LEU A 125 32.46 -2.71 -24.05
C LEU A 125 33.62 -3.08 -24.98
N LEU A 126 33.32 -3.42 -26.23
CA LEU A 126 34.29 -3.82 -27.26
C LEU A 126 34.77 -2.65 -28.12
N ASN A 127 34.05 -1.53 -28.11
CA ASN A 127 34.40 -0.27 -28.79
C ASN A 127 35.12 0.68 -27.83
#